data_AF-A0A3D2W7K5-F1
#
_entry.id   AF-A0A3D2W7K5-F1
#
_cell.length_a   1.000
_cell.length_b   1.000
_cell.length_c   1.000
_cell.angle_alpha   90.00
_cell.angle_beta   90.00
_cell.angle_gamma   90.00
#
_symmetry.space_group_name_H-M   'P 1'
#
loop_
_entity.id
_entity.type
_entity.pdbx_description
1 polymer ?
#
loop_
_entity_poly.entity_id
_entity_poly.type
_entity_poly.pdbx_seq_one_letter_code
_entity_poly.pdbx_strand_id
1 'polypeptide(L)'
;MPEFRYDFSEDLTAYLEGLGMTRIFTPGADISPMTDEWIKADGIIHKAHIEVDRKGTKAAAVTAMVMPTGCAPDFDIPFVRLDRPFVYAIMHNETGLPIFAGIVNKL
;
A
#
# COMPACT_ATOMS: atom_id res chain seq x y z
N MET A 1 -3.59 -16.39 -3.04
CA MET A 1 -3.56 -14.93 -3.26
C MET A 1 -3.98 -14.65 -4.69
N PRO A 2 -4.92 -13.73 -4.94
CA PRO A 2 -5.30 -13.34 -6.29
C PRO A 2 -4.23 -12.44 -6.93
N GLU A 3 -4.13 -12.50 -8.25
CA GLU A 3 -3.40 -11.47 -9.02
C GLU A 3 -4.29 -10.23 -9.11
N PHE A 4 -3.70 -9.04 -9.01
CA PHE A 4 -4.45 -7.80 -9.15
C PHE A 4 -3.54 -6.67 -9.60
N ARG A 5 -4.15 -5.67 -10.23
CA ARG A 5 -3.46 -4.46 -10.70
C ARG A 5 -4.33 -3.25 -10.45
N TYR A 6 -3.71 -2.20 -9.91
CA TYR A 6 -4.39 -0.94 -9.63
C TYR A 6 -3.51 0.24 -10.02
N ASP A 7 -4.16 1.22 -10.63
CA ASP A 7 -3.64 2.54 -10.89
C ASP A 7 -4.45 3.55 -10.06
N PHE A 8 -3.77 4.38 -9.30
CA PHE A 8 -4.35 5.44 -8.48
C PHE A 8 -3.79 6.79 -8.92
N SER A 9 -4.65 7.79 -9.07
CA SER A 9 -4.28 9.16 -9.39
C SER A 9 -5.31 10.09 -8.79
N GLU A 10 -4.92 10.91 -7.83
CA GLU A 10 -5.84 11.79 -7.12
C GLU A 10 -5.17 13.13 -6.83
N ASP A 11 -5.96 14.20 -6.83
CA ASP A 11 -5.55 15.49 -6.27
C ASP A 11 -5.80 15.48 -4.75
N LEU A 12 -4.71 15.48 -3.98
CA LEU A 12 -4.75 15.43 -2.52
C LEU A 12 -5.03 16.79 -1.88
N THR A 13 -5.13 17.88 -2.65
CA THR A 13 -5.26 19.25 -2.11
C THR A 13 -6.39 19.36 -1.10
N ALA A 14 -7.61 18.97 -1.47
CA ALA A 14 -8.77 19.05 -0.57
C ALA A 14 -8.63 18.17 0.68
N TYR A 15 -8.00 17.00 0.55
CA TYR A 15 -7.76 16.10 1.69
C TYR A 15 -6.76 16.71 2.68
N LEU A 16 -5.68 17.31 2.17
CA LEU A 16 -4.65 17.96 2.98
C LEU A 16 -5.17 19.24 3.64
N GLU A 17 -5.99 20.02 2.94
CA GLU A 17 -6.70 21.16 3.53
C GLU A 17 -7.61 20.71 4.68
N GLY A 18 -8.37 19.63 4.49
CA GLY A 18 -9.20 19.02 5.54
C GLY A 18 -8.41 18.51 6.75
N LEU A 19 -7.13 18.15 6.56
CA LEU A 19 -6.20 17.79 7.63
C LEU A 19 -5.51 19.01 8.28
N GLY A 20 -5.80 20.22 7.84
CA GLY A 20 -5.28 21.48 8.40
C GLY A 20 -4.09 22.08 7.65
N MET A 21 -3.61 21.45 6.58
CA MET A 21 -2.57 22.02 5.72
C MET A 21 -3.21 22.99 4.72
N THR A 22 -3.41 24.24 5.11
CA THR A 22 -4.10 25.24 4.27
C THR A 22 -3.16 26.33 3.77
N ARG A 23 -2.24 26.81 4.62
CA ARG A 23 -1.40 27.98 4.33
C ARG A 23 -0.59 27.84 3.03
N ILE A 24 -0.09 26.65 2.72
CA ILE A 24 0.73 26.35 1.53
C ILE A 24 -0.01 26.63 0.20
N PHE A 25 -1.34 26.59 0.21
CA PHE A 25 -2.19 26.82 -0.96
C PHE A 25 -2.65 28.28 -1.12
N THR A 26 -2.24 29.16 -0.20
CA THR A 26 -2.64 30.58 -0.17
C THR A 26 -1.48 31.50 -0.55
N PRO A 27 -1.74 32.76 -0.95
CA PRO A 27 -0.68 33.75 -1.14
C PRO A 27 0.17 34.05 0.10
N GLY A 28 -0.28 33.62 1.30
CA GLY A 28 0.48 33.73 2.55
C GLY A 28 1.44 32.56 2.81
N ALA A 29 1.62 31.63 1.86
CA ALA A 29 2.59 30.55 1.98
C ALA A 29 4.00 31.12 2.23
N ASP A 30 4.67 30.63 3.27
CA ASP A 30 6.06 30.98 3.53
C ASP A 30 6.96 29.85 3.04
N ILE A 31 7.46 30.02 1.83
CA ILE A 31 8.44 29.14 1.18
C ILE A 31 9.74 29.87 0.87
N SER A 32 10.02 30.93 1.64
CA SER A 32 11.27 31.70 1.59
C SER A 32 12.55 30.85 1.73
N PRO A 33 12.57 29.68 2.42
CA PRO A 33 13.76 28.82 2.42
C PRO A 33 14.06 28.16 1.05
N MET A 34 13.10 28.16 0.12
CA MET A 34 13.23 27.54 -1.21
C MET A 34 13.47 28.58 -2.31
N THR A 35 12.88 29.76 -2.20
CA THR A 35 12.97 30.84 -3.20
C THR A 35 12.61 32.19 -2.60
N ASP A 36 13.16 33.26 -3.17
CA ASP A 36 12.82 34.66 -2.84
C ASP A 36 11.51 35.12 -3.52
N GLU A 37 10.94 34.31 -4.41
CA GLU A 37 9.68 34.61 -5.10
C GLU A 37 8.44 34.32 -4.25
N TRP A 38 7.39 35.12 -4.45
CA TRP A 38 6.11 34.97 -3.76
C TRP A 38 5.27 33.94 -4.49
N ILE A 39 5.50 32.67 -4.16
CA ILE A 39 4.82 31.53 -4.78
C ILE A 39 4.00 30.73 -3.76
N LYS A 40 3.07 29.93 -4.28
CA LYS A 40 2.19 29.02 -3.51
C LYS A 40 2.04 27.70 -4.26
N ALA A 41 1.60 26.65 -3.57
CA ALA A 41 1.18 25.44 -4.24
C ALA A 41 -0.21 25.64 -4.86
N ASP A 42 -0.38 25.21 -6.11
CA ASP A 42 -1.69 25.19 -6.76
C ASP A 42 -2.42 23.86 -6.56
N GLY A 43 -1.68 22.79 -6.33
CA GLY A 43 -2.24 21.50 -5.91
C GLY A 43 -1.19 20.43 -5.71
N ILE A 44 -1.60 19.29 -5.14
CA ILE A 44 -0.73 18.15 -4.87
C ILE A 44 -1.33 16.90 -5.50
N ILE A 45 -0.71 16.44 -6.58
CA ILE A 45 -1.16 15.25 -7.31
C ILE A 45 -0.39 14.04 -6.80
N HIS A 46 -1.10 13.01 -6.34
CA HIS A 46 -0.52 11.73 -5.96
C HIS A 46 -0.92 10.65 -6.96
N LYS A 47 0.09 9.98 -7.54
CA LYS A 47 -0.09 8.83 -8.43
C LYS A 47 0.64 7.62 -7.88
N ALA A 48 -0.03 6.48 -7.90
CA ALA A 48 0.53 5.21 -7.44
C ALA A 48 0.10 4.09 -8.40
N HIS A 49 0.97 3.10 -8.56
CA HIS A 49 0.71 1.92 -9.37
C HIS A 49 1.13 0.69 -8.57
N ILE A 50 0.31 -0.36 -8.59
CA ILE A 50 0.66 -1.66 -8.03
C ILE A 50 0.20 -2.77 -8.97
N GLU A 51 1.05 -3.76 -9.14
CA GLU A 51 0.75 -5.00 -9.83
C GLU A 51 1.28 -6.15 -8.98
N VAL A 52 0.41 -7.10 -8.65
CA VAL A 52 0.77 -8.33 -7.95
C VAL A 52 0.49 -9.50 -8.88
N ASP A 53 1.55 -10.18 -9.27
CA ASP A 53 1.50 -11.40 -10.07
C ASP A 53 1.95 -12.63 -9.25
N ARG A 54 1.74 -13.83 -9.79
CA ARG A 54 2.23 -15.08 -9.17
C ARG A 54 3.76 -15.21 -9.14
N LYS A 55 4.51 -14.37 -9.85
CA LYS A 55 5.97 -14.42 -9.90
C LYS A 55 6.62 -13.60 -8.78
N GLY A 56 5.95 -12.55 -8.29
CA GLY A 56 6.41 -11.66 -7.22
C GLY A 56 6.38 -12.27 -5.83
N THR A 57 5.72 -13.40 -5.61
CA THR A 57 5.84 -14.20 -4.38
C THR A 57 5.70 -15.68 -4.71
N LYS A 58 6.84 -16.32 -4.94
CA LYS A 58 7.02 -17.77 -5.09
C LYS A 58 6.81 -18.49 -3.74
N ALA A 59 5.71 -18.22 -3.04
CA ALA A 59 5.37 -18.84 -1.76
C ALA A 59 4.19 -19.80 -1.94
N ALA A 60 4.41 -20.84 -2.74
CA ALA A 60 3.84 -22.13 -2.48
C ALA A 60 5.02 -23.08 -2.27
N ALA A 61 5.79 -22.84 -1.21
CA ALA A 61 6.67 -23.87 -0.67
C ALA A 61 5.75 -24.97 -0.12
N VAL A 62 5.34 -25.88 -1.00
CA VAL A 62 4.75 -27.14 -0.60
C VAL A 62 5.89 -27.97 -0.01
N THR A 63 6.24 -27.70 1.25
CA THR A 63 7.07 -28.63 2.01
C THR A 63 6.16 -29.80 2.40
N ALA A 64 5.98 -30.73 1.46
CA ALA A 64 5.34 -32.00 1.77
C ALA A 64 6.30 -32.80 2.66
N MET A 65 6.04 -32.80 3.96
CA MET A 65 6.68 -33.76 4.86
C MET A 65 6.05 -35.12 4.56
N VAL A 66 6.70 -35.93 3.73
CA VAL A 66 6.28 -37.32 3.47
C VAL A 66 6.65 -38.15 4.69
N MET A 67 5.81 -38.09 5.74
CA MET A 67 5.86 -39.05 6.83
C MET A 67 5.19 -40.36 6.35
N PRO A 68 5.68 -41.54 6.77
CA PRO A 68 4.92 -42.77 6.58
C PRO A 68 3.53 -42.64 7.18
N THR A 69 2.54 -43.19 6.48
CA THR A 69 1.11 -43.13 6.81
C THR A 69 0.88 -43.48 8.28
N GLY A 70 0.48 -42.51 9.10
CA GLY A 70 0.11 -42.72 10.51
C GLY A 70 0.91 -41.95 11.57
N CYS A 71 1.97 -41.20 11.20
CA CYS A 71 2.78 -40.43 12.16
C CYS A 71 2.75 -38.91 11.97
N ALA A 72 1.99 -38.37 11.02
CA ALA A 72 1.81 -36.93 10.89
C ALA A 72 0.91 -36.43 12.03
N PRO A 73 1.37 -35.53 12.91
CA PRO A 73 0.48 -34.85 13.84
C PRO A 73 -0.57 -34.09 13.03
N ASP A 74 -1.83 -34.10 13.48
CA ASP A 74 -2.88 -33.21 12.95
C ASP A 74 -2.49 -31.77 13.29
N PHE A 75 -1.67 -31.17 12.43
CA PHE A 75 -1.44 -29.75 12.45
C PHE A 75 -2.60 -29.11 11.69
N ASP A 76 -3.46 -28.39 12.41
CA ASP A 76 -4.36 -27.42 11.79
C ASP A 76 -3.51 -26.35 11.11
N ILE A 77 -3.24 -26.52 9.81
CA ILE A 77 -2.50 -25.54 9.03
C ILE A 77 -3.44 -24.35 8.81
N PRO A 78 -3.12 -23.15 9.32
CA PRO A 78 -3.97 -21.99 9.10
C PRO A 78 -4.03 -21.66 7.60
N PHE A 79 -5.24 -21.67 7.05
CA PHE A 79 -5.50 -21.36 5.65
C PHE A 79 -6.05 -19.93 5.49
N VAL A 80 -5.37 -19.10 4.69
CA VAL A 80 -5.79 -17.72 4.41
C VAL A 80 -6.40 -17.62 3.02
N ARG A 81 -7.69 -17.29 2.96
CA ARG A 81 -8.45 -17.08 1.72
C ARG A 81 -8.74 -15.59 1.50
N LEU A 82 -8.19 -15.03 0.43
CA LEU A 82 -8.40 -13.63 0.00
C LEU A 82 -9.40 -13.58 -1.16
N ASP A 83 -10.67 -13.84 -0.86
CA ASP A 83 -11.79 -13.95 -1.81
C ASP A 83 -12.92 -12.94 -1.56
N ARG A 84 -12.64 -11.93 -0.74
CA ARG A 84 -13.52 -10.81 -0.37
C ARG A 84 -12.65 -9.56 -0.17
N PRO A 85 -13.23 -8.35 -0.06
CA PRO A 85 -12.45 -7.14 0.10
C PRO A 85 -11.40 -7.24 1.21
N PHE A 86 -10.18 -6.81 0.92
CA PHE A 86 -9.06 -6.86 1.86
C PHE A 86 -8.19 -5.61 1.77
N VAL A 87 -7.52 -5.31 2.88
CA VAL A 87 -6.50 -4.25 2.96
C VAL A 87 -5.13 -4.91 2.82
N TYR A 88 -4.20 -4.23 2.16
CA TYR A 88 -2.81 -4.63 2.08
C TYR A 88 -1.89 -3.45 2.36
N ALA A 89 -0.67 -3.75 2.79
CA ALA A 89 0.39 -2.76 2.90
C ALA A 89 1.74 -3.40 2.51
N ILE A 90 2.60 -2.61 1.89
CA ILE A 90 4.01 -2.96 1.65
C ILE A 90 4.80 -2.26 2.76
N MET A 91 5.44 -3.05 3.61
CA MET A 91 6.11 -2.57 4.81
C MET A 91 7.61 -2.57 4.62
N HIS A 92 8.28 -1.53 5.11
CA HIS A 92 9.72 -1.57 5.35
C HIS A 92 9.98 -2.36 6.64
N ASN A 93 10.58 -3.54 6.54
CA ASN A 93 10.67 -4.48 7.66
C ASN A 93 11.53 -3.94 8.83
N GLU A 94 12.58 -3.18 8.56
CA GLU A 94 13.48 -2.71 9.62
C GLU A 94 12.86 -1.57 10.45
N THR A 95 12.08 -0.69 9.81
CA THR A 95 11.48 0.47 10.48
C THR A 95 10.01 0.28 10.83
N GLY A 96 9.37 -0.76 10.29
CA GLY A 96 7.93 -1.00 10.44
C GLY A 96 7.05 0.03 9.73
N LEU A 97 7.59 0.83 8.82
CA LEU A 97 6.85 1.89 8.13
C LEU A 97 6.13 1.35 6.88
N PRO A 98 4.85 1.73 6.65
CA PRO A 98 4.17 1.42 5.39
C PRO A 98 4.71 2.30 4.27
N ILE A 99 5.22 1.67 3.22
CA ILE A 99 5.64 2.33 1.98
C ILE A 99 4.44 2.49 1.04
N PHE A 100 3.55 1.48 1.02
CA PHE A 100 2.28 1.51 0.31
C PHE A 100 1.19 0.93 1.20
N ALA A 101 -0.02 1.46 1.06
CA ALA A 101 -1.23 0.90 1.65
C ALA A 101 -2.37 1.02 0.63
N GLY A 102 -3.27 0.04 0.62
CA GLY A 102 -4.39 0.05 -0.29
C GLY A 102 -5.47 -0.94 0.09
N ILE A 103 -6.62 -0.81 -0.57
CA ILE A 103 -7.78 -1.66 -0.39
C ILE A 103 -8.13 -2.27 -1.74
N VAL A 104 -8.23 -3.59 -1.77
CA VAL A 104 -8.75 -4.33 -2.92
C VAL A 104 -10.23 -4.60 -2.67
N ASN A 105 -11.10 -3.85 -3.35
CA ASN A 105 -12.56 -3.99 -3.20
C ASN A 105 -13.17 -4.96 -4.22
N LYS A 106 -12.52 -5.18 -5.36
CA LYS A 106 -12.92 -6.13 -6.41
C LYS A 106 -11.66 -6.79 -6.99
N LEU A 107 -11.76 -8.03 -7.44
CA LEU A 107 -10.66 -8.72 -8.13
C LEU A 107 -10.83 -8.60 -9.63
#